data_AF-A0A9P7KDH3-F1
#
_entry.id   AF-A0A9P7KDH3-F1
#
_cell.length_a   1.000
_cell.length_b   1.000
_cell.length_c   1.000
_cell.angle_alpha   90.00
_cell.angle_beta   90.00
_cell.angle_gamma   90.00
#
_symmetry.space_group_name_H-M   'P 1'
#
loop_
_entity.id
_entity.type
_entity.pdbx_description
1 polymer ?
#
loop_
_entity_poly.entity_id
_entity_poly.type
_entity_poly.pdbx_seq_one_letter_code
_entity_poly.pdbx_strand_id
1 'polypeptide(L)'
;MPNSRQPSLFYIHRSQLWLFVNETTIFPVNALNTTNKADFPLQLVVGRKRQGSKTGLWRWQGTMLYYDQGKDSGNGGLYYSCTLPDGSNGVFTFLKAYVITDTERLRDGNNAQLEP
;
A
#
# COMPACT_ATOMS: atom_id res chain seq x y z
N MET A 1 -24.27 5.17 -5.32
CA MET A 1 -23.06 4.85 -4.52
C MET A 1 -23.40 5.03 -3.05
N PRO A 2 -22.85 4.22 -2.12
CA PRO A 2 -23.20 4.32 -0.70
C PRO A 2 -22.95 5.74 -0.17
N ASN A 3 -23.85 6.17 0.72
CA ASN A 3 -23.98 7.54 1.25
C ASN A 3 -22.63 8.08 1.79
N SER A 4 -22.11 9.17 1.21
CA SER A 4 -20.72 9.63 1.35
C SER A 4 -20.35 10.26 2.70
N ARG A 5 -21.20 10.12 3.73
CA ARG A 5 -21.01 10.79 5.03
C ARG A 5 -20.43 9.89 6.12
N GLN A 6 -20.46 8.57 5.95
CA GLN A 6 -19.89 7.64 6.91
C GLN A 6 -18.59 7.01 6.35
N PRO A 7 -17.55 6.87 7.18
CA PRO A 7 -16.32 6.23 6.75
C PRO A 7 -16.57 4.77 6.41
N SER A 8 -15.87 4.27 5.40
CA SER A 8 -15.90 2.85 5.03
C SER A 8 -15.49 1.98 6.21
N LEU A 9 -16.26 0.91 6.45
CA LEU A 9 -16.02 -0.03 7.54
C LEU A 9 -15.20 -1.22 7.04
N PHE A 10 -14.03 -1.41 7.63
CA PHE A 10 -13.12 -2.50 7.31
C PHE A 10 -12.93 -3.41 8.51
N TYR A 11 -12.80 -4.72 8.27
CA TYR A 11 -12.51 -5.69 9.32
C TYR A 11 -11.64 -6.82 8.81
N ILE A 12 -10.93 -7.48 9.74
CA ILE A 12 -10.06 -8.60 9.43
C ILE A 12 -10.73 -9.89 9.91
N HIS A 13 -10.88 -10.86 9.02
CA HIS A 13 -11.41 -12.18 9.35
C HIS A 13 -10.64 -13.27 8.61
N ARG A 14 -10.10 -14.26 9.35
CA ARG A 14 -9.26 -15.35 8.81
C ARG A 14 -8.12 -14.84 7.93
N SER A 15 -7.31 -13.94 8.49
CA SER A 15 -6.15 -13.31 7.85
C SER A 15 -6.46 -12.58 6.54
N GLN A 16 -7.66 -12.02 6.43
CA GLN A 16 -8.13 -11.31 5.24
C GLN A 16 -8.85 -10.04 5.63
N LEU A 17 -8.54 -8.97 4.90
CA LEU A 17 -9.27 -7.72 5.00
C LEU A 17 -10.55 -7.78 4.15
N TRP A 18 -11.63 -7.30 4.76
CA TRP A 18 -12.96 -7.22 4.16
C TRP A 18 -13.49 -5.79 4.28
N LEU A 19 -14.18 -5.34 3.23
CA LEU A 19 -14.96 -4.11 3.22
C LEU A 19 -16.43 -4.48 3.45
N PHE A 20 -17.00 -3.96 4.53
CA PHE A 20 -18.44 -4.02 4.77
C PHE A 20 -19.13 -2.91 3.98
N VAL A 21 -20.05 -3.28 3.10
CA VAL A 21 -20.83 -2.31 2.31
C VAL A 21 -22.22 -2.15 2.91
N ASN A 22 -22.86 -3.27 3.24
CA ASN A 22 -24.17 -3.34 3.87
C ASN A 22 -24.40 -4.74 4.48
N GLU A 23 -25.57 -4.96 5.08
CA GLU A 23 -25.94 -6.23 5.75
C GLU A 23 -25.90 -7.47 4.86
N THR A 24 -26.03 -7.30 3.55
CA THR A 24 -26.06 -8.41 2.58
C THR A 24 -24.77 -8.52 1.76
N THR A 25 -23.87 -7.53 1.86
CA THR A 25 -22.75 -7.37 0.94
C THR A 25 -21.47 -7.03 1.69
N ILE A 26 -20.52 -7.95 1.59
CA ILE A 26 -19.13 -7.78 2.01
C ILE A 26 -18.22 -8.10 0.83
N PHE A 27 -17.15 -7.33 0.66
CA PHE A 27 -16.19 -7.56 -0.41
C PHE A 27 -14.79 -7.85 0.14
N PRO A 28 -14.07 -8.82 -0.45
CA PRO A 28 -12.67 -9.01 -0.14
C PRO A 28 -11.86 -7.82 -0.63
N VAL A 29 -10.91 -7.40 0.20
CA VAL A 29 -9.93 -6.37 -0.12
C VAL A 29 -8.59 -7.04 -0.39
N ASN A 30 -8.03 -6.77 -1.56
CA ASN A 30 -6.86 -7.44 -2.07
C ASN A 30 -5.65 -6.50 -2.09
N ALA A 31 -4.46 -7.02 -1.78
CA ALA A 31 -3.20 -6.34 -2.01
C ALA A 31 -2.62 -6.81 -3.35
N LEU A 32 -2.60 -5.92 -4.34
CA LEU A 32 -2.14 -6.21 -5.70
C LEU A 32 -0.84 -5.48 -5.99
N ASN A 33 0.10 -6.17 -6.64
CA ASN A 33 1.28 -5.52 -7.19
C ASN A 33 0.91 -4.92 -8.55
N THR A 34 0.93 -3.60 -8.67
CA THR A 34 0.52 -2.90 -9.89
C THR A 34 1.65 -2.70 -10.89
N THR A 35 2.91 -2.91 -10.49
CA THR A 35 4.09 -2.65 -11.32
C THR A 35 4.83 -3.92 -11.75
N ASN A 36 4.38 -5.09 -11.26
CA ASN A 36 5.02 -6.40 -11.45
C ASN A 36 6.48 -6.47 -10.97
N LYS A 37 6.88 -5.60 -10.04
CA LYS A 37 8.22 -5.59 -9.46
C LYS A 37 8.13 -5.76 -7.95
N ALA A 38 8.98 -6.62 -7.38
CA ALA A 38 8.85 -7.06 -5.97
C ALA A 38 8.96 -5.92 -4.94
N ASP A 39 9.77 -4.90 -5.23
CA ASP A 39 10.04 -3.79 -4.31
C ASP A 39 9.17 -2.54 -4.57
N PHE A 40 8.05 -2.68 -5.26
CA PHE A 40 7.18 -1.57 -5.67
C PHE A 40 5.86 -1.57 -4.91
N PRO A 41 5.10 -0.46 -4.92
CA PRO A 41 3.99 -0.32 -3.98
C PRO A 41 2.86 -1.30 -4.31
N LEU A 42 2.32 -1.93 -3.27
CA LEU A 42 1.11 -2.71 -3.37
C LEU A 42 -0.10 -1.78 -3.29
N GLN A 43 -1.03 -1.92 -4.21
CA GLN A 43 -2.31 -1.22 -4.19
C GLN A 43 -3.38 -2.07 -3.50
N LEU A 44 -4.16 -1.40 -2.66
CA LEU A 44 -5.34 -1.96 -2.01
C LEU A 44 -6.53 -1.85 -2.98
N VAL A 45 -7.09 -2.98 -3.38
CA VAL A 45 -8.17 -3.06 -4.39
C VAL A 45 -9.33 -3.89 -3.88
N VAL A 46 -10.53 -3.30 -3.91
CA VAL A 46 -11.78 -4.00 -3.58
C VAL A 46 -12.19 -4.84 -4.78
N GLY A 47 -12.39 -6.14 -4.57
CA GLY A 47 -12.75 -7.07 -5.64
C GLY A 47 -13.98 -7.92 -5.29
N ARG A 48 -14.50 -8.65 -6.28
CA ARG A 48 -15.53 -9.69 -6.06
C ARG A 48 -14.94 -11.06 -5.71
N LYS A 49 -13.63 -11.23 -5.91
CA LYS A 49 -12.89 -12.47 -5.66
C LYS A 49 -11.64 -12.14 -4.85
N ARG A 50 -11.22 -13.09 -4.02
CA ARG A 50 -9.95 -13.03 -3.30
C ARG A 50 -8.82 -13.23 -4.31
N GLN A 51 -7.96 -12.23 -4.40
CA GLN A 51 -6.87 -12.15 -5.38
C GLN A 51 -5.65 -11.49 -4.74
N GLY A 52 -4.51 -11.55 -5.42
CA GLY A 52 -3.25 -11.04 -4.88
C GLY A 52 -2.51 -12.05 -4.03
N SER A 53 -1.62 -11.54 -3.17
CA SER A 53 -0.72 -12.38 -2.37
C SER A 53 -1.47 -13.15 -1.28
N LYS A 54 -1.28 -14.47 -1.25
CA LYS A 54 -1.92 -15.39 -0.29
C LYS A 54 -1.14 -15.52 1.03
N THR A 55 0.08 -15.02 1.06
CA THR A 55 1.01 -15.18 2.18
C THR A 55 1.08 -13.94 3.07
N GLY A 56 0.20 -12.97 2.82
CA GLY A 56 0.13 -11.74 3.59
C GLY A 56 -0.69 -11.86 4.86
N LEU A 57 -0.30 -11.10 5.87
CA LEU A 57 -1.05 -10.92 7.11
C LEU A 57 -1.51 -9.47 7.22
N TRP A 58 -2.80 -9.29 7.46
CA TRP A 58 -3.38 -7.98 7.77
C TRP A 58 -3.37 -7.77 9.28
N ARG A 59 -3.01 -6.58 9.75
CA ARG A 59 -3.19 -6.19 11.15
C ARG A 59 -3.59 -4.73 11.31
N TRP A 60 -4.37 -4.47 12.34
CA TRP A 60 -4.62 -3.12 12.84
C TRP A 60 -3.60 -2.81 13.94
N GLN A 61 -3.02 -1.61 13.91
CA GLN A 61 -2.25 -1.06 15.01
C GLN A 61 -2.79 0.34 15.30
N GLY A 62 -3.60 0.47 16.35
CA GLY A 62 -4.43 1.66 16.55
C GLY A 62 -5.42 1.83 15.40
N THR A 63 -5.43 3.01 14.79
CA THR A 63 -6.26 3.35 13.62
C THR A 63 -5.58 3.07 12.28
N MET A 64 -4.37 2.49 12.31
CA MET A 64 -3.53 2.28 11.13
C MET A 64 -3.61 0.83 10.65
N LEU A 65 -3.74 0.67 9.32
CA LEU A 65 -3.79 -0.62 8.65
C LEU A 65 -2.41 -1.02 8.13
N TYR A 66 -1.92 -2.16 8.59
CA TYR A 66 -0.65 -2.74 8.16
C TYR A 66 -0.86 -4.03 7.37
N TYR A 67 0.09 -4.29 6.49
CA TYR A 67 0.20 -5.56 5.78
C TYR A 67 1.63 -6.07 5.81
N ASP A 68 1.79 -7.30 6.28
CA ASP A 68 3.06 -8.02 6.34
C ASP A 68 3.07 -9.12 5.30
N GLN A 69 4.10 -9.15 4.47
CA GLN A 69 4.26 -10.15 3.44
C GLN A 69 5.33 -11.19 3.82
N GLY A 70 4.90 -12.44 3.96
CA GLY A 70 5.80 -13.56 4.23
C GLY A 70 6.12 -13.73 5.72
N LYS A 71 7.12 -14.57 6.01
CA LYS A 71 7.52 -14.93 7.39
C LYS A 71 8.59 -13.99 7.96
N ASP A 72 9.29 -13.25 7.11
CA ASP A 72 10.39 -12.38 7.51
C ASP A 72 9.84 -11.04 7.98
N SER A 73 10.26 -10.63 9.19
CA SER A 73 9.75 -9.46 9.92
C SER A 73 10.05 -8.10 9.28
N GLY A 74 10.76 -8.07 8.14
CA GLY A 74 11.16 -6.85 7.44
C GLY A 74 10.27 -6.44 6.26
N ASN A 75 9.32 -7.28 5.84
CA ASN A 75 8.48 -7.02 4.66
C ASN A 75 7.07 -6.56 5.08
N GLY A 76 6.99 -5.44 5.79
CA GLY A 76 5.75 -4.89 6.32
C GLY A 76 5.57 -3.42 5.96
N GLY A 77 4.34 -2.99 5.71
CA GLY A 77 4.07 -1.62 5.30
C GLY A 77 2.74 -1.07 5.81
N LEU A 78 2.74 0.24 6.10
CA LEU A 78 1.57 1.03 6.44
C LEU A 78 0.86 1.47 5.15
N TYR A 79 -0.46 1.27 5.10
CA TYR A 79 -1.26 1.82 4.01
C TYR A 79 -1.56 3.30 4.21
N TYR A 80 -1.40 4.06 3.13
CA TYR A 80 -1.74 5.49 3.07
C TYR A 80 -2.56 5.76 1.80
N SER A 81 -3.40 6.79 1.86
CA SER A 81 -4.18 7.25 0.71
C SER A 81 -3.39 8.30 -0.09
N CYS A 82 -3.40 8.17 -1.41
CA CYS A 82 -2.80 9.14 -2.33
C CYS A 82 -3.76 9.48 -3.44
N THR A 83 -3.70 10.73 -3.90
CA THR A 83 -4.28 11.15 -5.17
C THR A 83 -3.29 10.86 -6.29
N LEU A 84 -3.77 10.20 -7.35
CA LEU A 84 -3.03 9.84 -8.55
C LEU A 84 -3.02 11.01 -9.56
N PRO A 85 -2.13 11.00 -10.56
CA PRO A 85 -2.05 12.08 -11.55
C PRO A 85 -3.33 12.31 -12.36
N ASP A 86 -4.17 11.28 -12.50
CA ASP A 86 -5.48 11.35 -13.15
C ASP A 86 -6.59 11.91 -12.23
N GLY A 87 -6.23 12.34 -11.01
CA GLY A 87 -7.16 12.85 -10.00
C GLY A 87 -7.91 11.76 -9.22
N SER A 88 -7.70 10.48 -9.54
CA SER A 88 -8.30 9.38 -8.77
C SER A 88 -7.58 9.17 -7.44
N ASN A 89 -8.22 8.51 -6.47
CA ASN A 89 -7.58 8.16 -5.21
C ASN A 89 -7.24 6.67 -5.16
N GLY A 90 -6.04 6.36 -4.67
CA GLY A 90 -5.62 4.99 -4.38
C GLY A 90 -5.11 4.87 -2.95
N VAL A 91 -4.98 3.63 -2.49
CA VAL A 91 -4.43 3.28 -1.18
C VAL A 91 -3.26 2.34 -1.41
N PHE A 92 -2.07 2.74 -0.99
CA PHE A 92 -0.81 2.11 -1.35
C PHE A 92 0.05 1.83 -0.12
N THR A 93 0.94 0.85 -0.24
CA THR A 93 1.95 0.53 0.78
C THR A 93 3.23 0.04 0.13
N PHE A 94 4.37 0.27 0.76
CA PHE A 94 5.65 -0.33 0.40
C PHE A 94 6.03 -1.37 1.46
N LEU A 95 6.45 -2.55 1.03
CA LEU A 95 6.84 -3.64 1.94
C LEU A 95 8.21 -3.39 2.59
N LYS A 96 9.06 -2.60 1.95
CA LYS A 96 10.35 -2.15 2.49
C LYS A 96 10.32 -0.64 2.57
N ALA A 97 10.72 -0.09 3.71
CA ALA A 97 10.98 1.33 3.82
C ALA A 97 12.14 1.68 2.88
N TYR A 98 11.86 2.41 1.80
CA TYR A 98 12.92 3.10 1.10
C TYR A 98 13.36 4.26 1.98
N VAL A 99 14.58 4.18 2.50
CA VAL A 99 15.27 5.38 2.95
C VAL A 99 15.50 6.20 1.69
N ILE A 100 14.77 7.30 1.53
CA ILE A 100 15.11 8.29 0.51
C ILE A 100 16.40 8.95 1.01
N THR A 101 17.54 8.36 0.66
CA THR A 101 18.82 9.04 0.81
C THR A 101 18.91 10.05 -0.32
N ASP A 102 18.52 11.29 -0.05
CA ASP A 102 18.69 12.46 -0.94
C ASP A 102 20.18 12.82 -1.20
N THR A 103 21.10 11.86 -1.05
CA THR A 103 22.55 12.05 -1.19
C THR A 103 23.09 11.80 -2.60
N GLU A 104 22.28 11.30 -3.54
CA GLU A 104 22.75 11.08 -4.92
C GLU A 104 22.60 12.32 -5.82
N ARG A 105 21.80 13.34 -5.44
CA ARG A 105 21.70 14.59 -6.22
C ARG A 105 22.76 15.65 -5.89
N LEU A 106 23.56 15.46 -4.84
CA LEU A 106 24.62 16.40 -4.45
C LEU A 106 26.03 15.94 -4.83
N ARG A 107 26.20 14.77 -5.49
CA ARG A 107 27.52 14.28 -5.93
C ARG A 107 27.90 14.66 -7.37
N ASP A 108 26.93 14.99 -8.23
CA ASP A 108 27.21 15.33 -9.64
C ASP A 108 27.42 16.84 -9.88
N GLY A 109 27.51 17.65 -8.83
CA GLY A 109 27.57 19.12 -8.92
C GLY A 109 28.94 19.79 -8.78
N ASN A 110 30.01 19.05 -8.46
CA ASN A 110 31.32 19.67 -8.14
C ASN A 110 32.47 19.02 -8.91
N ASN A 111 32.50 19.20 -10.23
CA ASN A 111 33.74 19.09 -11.00
C ASN A 111 33.74 20.07 -12.18
N ALA A 112 33.76 21.35 -11.85
CA ALA A 112 34.27 22.40 -12.72
C ALA A 112 35.50 22.99 -12.03
N GLN A 113 36.65 22.38 -12.23
CA GLN A 113 37.93 22.97 -11.87
C GLN A 113 38.76 23.12 -13.14
N LEU A 114 39.06 24.38 -13.44
CA LEU A 114 39.79 24.85 -14.60
C LEU A 114 41.15 24.17 -14.71
N GLU A 115 41.48 23.70 -15.91
CA GLU A 115 42.87 23.43 -16.30
C GLU A 115 43.59 24.75 -16.63
N PRO A 116 44.92 24.82 -16.42
CA PRO A 116 45.70 26.07 -16.38
C PRO A 116 45.80 26.83 -17.69
#